data_AF-A0A924KTD3-F1
#
_entry.id   AF-A0A924KTD3-F1
#
_cell.length_a   1.000
_cell.length_b   1.000
_cell.length_c   1.000
_cell.angle_alpha   90.00
_cell.angle_beta   90.00
_cell.angle_gamma   90.00
#
_symmetry.space_group_name_H-M   'P 1'
#
loop_
_entity.id
_entity.type
_entity.pdbx_description
1 polymer ?
#
loop_
_entity_poly.entity_id
_entity_poly.type
_entity_poly.pdbx_seq_one_letter_code
_entity_poly.pdbx_strand_id
1 'polypeptide(L)'
;MSLTTLAAVDLGSNSFHLQIARVMDDVLYPLDSMKETVRLGAGITDNKDIDAPTAERAFATLRLFAERLRGMSKDRVRVVGTNALRVAKNAHEFVRQAEQILGFPIEVIAGREEARLIYVGVAKTLPPSSHNRLVVDIGGGSTEFIIGHRLRPKLVDSLYMGCVSYSARHFANGEIDKRRLKEAQLAARKELEQIRASFKKEGWREAFGSSGTAKALAGIITEQGLSTGAITRQGLEWLRDRALKAGNFDKLGLAIKADRIPVLSGGLAIMLTIFEELDLTEMAPVDTALRDGVLYDMLGRAHHSDVREATVEQFARRYHIDQAQADRVRSLALHFFDQIHARATSELEQTLISSSRQRVSWAARPHEIGMNIAQAGFHKHSAYVLANADMPGFSKREQAALARL
;
A
#
# COMPACT_ATOMS: atom_id res chain seq x y z
N MET A 1 3.91 -23.11 23.19
CA MET A 1 4.05 -21.83 22.46
C MET A 1 2.77 -21.58 21.70
N SER A 2 2.10 -20.44 21.92
CA SER A 2 0.87 -20.09 21.20
C SER A 2 1.22 -19.77 19.74
N LEU A 3 0.88 -20.66 18.81
CA LEU A 3 0.98 -20.39 17.38
C LEU A 3 -0.08 -19.35 17.02
N THR A 4 0.37 -18.16 16.65
CA THR A 4 -0.52 -17.07 16.23
C THR A 4 -0.71 -17.13 14.73
N THR A 5 -1.95 -17.16 14.27
CA THR A 5 -2.30 -17.06 12.85
C THR A 5 -2.75 -15.63 12.56
N LEU A 6 -2.12 -14.99 11.57
CA LEU A 6 -2.46 -13.65 11.09
C LEU A 6 -2.99 -13.74 9.66
N ALA A 7 -3.85 -12.81 9.28
CA ALA A 7 -4.31 -12.65 7.92
C ALA A 7 -4.23 -11.20 7.45
N ALA A 8 -3.79 -11.02 6.21
CA ALA A 8 -3.80 -9.75 5.51
C ALA A 8 -4.69 -9.86 4.27
N VAL A 9 -5.58 -8.89 4.11
CA VAL A 9 -6.40 -8.73 2.91
C VAL A 9 -6.03 -7.40 2.26
N ASP A 10 -5.73 -7.42 0.97
CA ASP A 10 -5.43 -6.25 0.15
C ASP A 10 -6.51 -6.11 -0.93
N LEU A 11 -7.26 -5.01 -0.87
CA LEU A 11 -8.30 -4.62 -1.82
C LEU A 11 -7.72 -3.68 -2.88
N GLY A 12 -6.93 -4.25 -3.79
CA GLY A 12 -6.23 -3.55 -4.85
C GLY A 12 -7.09 -3.17 -6.07
N SER A 13 -6.58 -2.26 -6.90
CA SER A 13 -7.28 -1.81 -8.12
C SER A 13 -7.42 -2.91 -9.19
N ASN A 14 -6.49 -3.87 -9.28
CA ASN A 14 -6.56 -4.95 -10.26
C ASN A 14 -7.08 -6.26 -9.67
N SER A 15 -6.59 -6.63 -8.50
CA SER A 15 -6.87 -7.91 -7.87
C SER A 15 -7.05 -7.71 -6.37
N PHE A 16 -7.89 -8.54 -5.75
CA PHE A 16 -7.96 -8.67 -4.31
C PHE A 16 -7.10 -9.86 -3.90
N HIS A 17 -6.40 -9.71 -2.78
CA HIS A 17 -5.50 -10.72 -2.24
C HIS A 17 -5.85 -11.01 -0.79
N LEU A 18 -5.86 -12.28 -0.42
CA LEU A 18 -5.88 -12.75 0.95
C LEU A 18 -4.62 -13.59 1.19
N GLN A 19 -3.93 -13.36 2.30
CA GLN A 19 -2.83 -14.19 2.76
C GLN A 19 -2.99 -14.48 4.24
N ILE A 20 -2.98 -15.76 4.58
CA ILE A 20 -3.01 -16.26 5.95
C ILE A 20 -1.65 -16.87 6.24
N ALA A 21 -1.04 -16.47 7.35
CA ALA A 21 0.27 -16.96 7.76
C ALA A 21 0.29 -17.32 9.24
N ARG A 22 1.07 -18.35 9.58
CA ARG A 22 1.41 -18.69 10.95
C ARG A 22 2.68 -17.98 11.36
N VAL A 23 2.68 -17.41 12.55
CA VAL A 23 3.86 -16.82 13.17
C VAL A 23 4.56 -17.89 14.01
N MET A 24 5.84 -18.14 13.73
CA MET A 24 6.73 -18.93 14.58
C MET A 24 8.07 -18.20 14.66
N ASP A 25 8.53 -17.86 15.88
CA ASP A 25 9.81 -17.17 16.12
C ASP A 25 10.00 -15.92 15.25
N ASP A 26 8.98 -15.06 15.17
CA ASP A 26 8.92 -13.85 14.33
C ASP A 26 9.03 -14.07 12.81
N VAL A 27 8.95 -15.33 12.37
CA VAL A 27 8.92 -15.72 10.96
C VAL A 27 7.48 -16.05 10.54
N LEU A 28 7.09 -15.52 9.38
CA LEU A 28 5.80 -15.80 8.76
C LEU A 28 5.90 -17.05 7.88
N TYR A 29 5.11 -18.05 8.21
CA TYR A 29 4.91 -19.26 7.40
C TYR A 29 3.57 -19.17 6.68
N PRO A 30 3.54 -19.03 5.34
CA PRO A 30 2.29 -19.01 4.59
C PRO A 30 1.48 -20.29 4.85
N LEU A 31 0.22 -20.13 5.24
CA LEU A 31 -0.73 -21.23 5.43
C LEU A 31 -1.71 -21.32 4.26
N ASP A 32 -2.18 -20.17 3.78
CA ASP A 32 -3.08 -20.10 2.65
C ASP A 32 -3.00 -18.76 1.95
N SER A 33 -3.35 -18.74 0.67
CA SER A 33 -3.45 -17.51 -0.10
C SER A 33 -4.53 -17.61 -1.17
N MET A 34 -5.27 -16.53 -1.36
CA MET A 34 -6.25 -16.39 -2.43
C MET A 34 -5.95 -15.11 -3.21
N LYS A 35 -6.16 -15.17 -4.53
CA LYS A 35 -6.05 -14.01 -5.41
C LYS A 35 -7.21 -14.05 -6.40
N GLU A 36 -7.99 -12.99 -6.43
CA GLU A 36 -9.11 -12.84 -7.36
C GLU A 36 -8.96 -11.57 -8.20
N THR A 37 -9.18 -11.67 -9.51
CA THR A 37 -9.06 -10.54 -10.43
C THR A 37 -10.38 -9.79 -10.52
N VAL A 38 -10.57 -8.83 -9.61
CA VAL A 38 -11.80 -8.01 -9.50
C VAL A 38 -11.82 -6.85 -10.50
N ARG A 39 -10.64 -6.26 -10.78
CA ARG A 39 -10.43 -5.04 -11.57
C ARG A 39 -11.25 -3.85 -11.08
N LEU A 40 -11.24 -3.64 -9.76
CA LEU A 40 -11.97 -2.55 -9.11
C LEU A 40 -11.67 -1.18 -9.75
N GLY A 41 -10.42 -0.91 -10.11
CA GLY A 41 -10.01 0.34 -10.73
C GLY A 41 -10.52 0.55 -12.16
N ALA A 42 -10.82 -0.52 -12.90
CA ALA A 42 -11.42 -0.43 -14.24
C ALA A 42 -12.93 -0.11 -14.18
N GLY A 43 -13.59 -0.44 -13.06
CA GLY A 43 -14.99 -0.11 -12.82
C GLY A 43 -15.21 1.28 -12.24
N ILE A 44 -14.18 2.12 -12.17
CA ILE A 44 -14.32 3.52 -11.75
C ILE A 44 -14.74 4.33 -12.97
N THR A 45 -15.96 4.83 -12.92
CA THR A 45 -16.56 5.66 -13.97
C THR A 45 -15.93 7.05 -14.05
N ASP A 46 -16.23 7.80 -15.11
CA ASP A 46 -15.79 9.20 -15.27
C ASP A 46 -16.24 10.11 -14.10
N ASN A 47 -17.37 9.78 -13.47
CA ASN A 47 -17.87 10.49 -12.29
C ASN A 47 -17.08 10.17 -11.01
N LYS A 48 -16.12 9.25 -11.09
CA LYS A 48 -15.35 8.65 -10.00
C LYS A 48 -16.20 7.77 -9.08
N ASP A 49 -17.20 7.08 -9.60
CA ASP A 49 -17.97 6.09 -8.84
C ASP A 49 -17.61 4.67 -9.28
N ILE A 50 -17.57 3.75 -8.33
CA ILE A 50 -17.46 2.30 -8.60
C ILE A 50 -18.80 1.83 -9.19
N ASP A 51 -18.78 1.26 -10.39
CA ASP A 51 -19.97 0.74 -11.05
C ASP A 51 -20.53 -0.51 -10.37
N ALA A 52 -21.83 -0.75 -10.57
CA ALA A 52 -22.54 -1.88 -9.94
C ALA A 52 -21.97 -3.26 -10.34
N PRO A 53 -21.69 -3.55 -11.63
CA PRO A 53 -21.13 -4.85 -12.03
C PRO A 53 -19.78 -5.15 -11.36
N THR A 54 -18.92 -4.15 -11.20
CA THR A 54 -17.63 -4.30 -10.54
C THR A 54 -17.78 -4.42 -9.03
N ALA A 55 -18.70 -3.68 -8.43
CA ALA A 55 -19.04 -3.84 -7.02
C ALA A 55 -19.56 -5.25 -6.71
N GLU A 56 -20.44 -5.80 -7.54
CA GLU A 56 -20.96 -7.17 -7.40
C GLU A 56 -19.85 -8.23 -7.45
N ARG A 57 -18.92 -8.12 -8.42
CA ARG A 57 -17.74 -9.01 -8.48
C ARG A 57 -16.86 -8.90 -7.23
N ALA A 58 -16.66 -7.67 -6.74
CA ALA A 58 -15.89 -7.43 -5.53
C ALA A 58 -16.57 -8.05 -4.31
N PHE A 59 -17.89 -7.87 -4.16
CA PHE A 59 -18.68 -8.48 -3.09
C PHE A 59 -18.70 -10.00 -3.15
N ALA A 60 -18.80 -10.60 -4.35
CA ALA A 60 -18.67 -12.04 -4.52
C ALA A 60 -17.29 -12.56 -4.04
N THR A 61 -16.22 -11.85 -4.39
CA THR A 61 -14.86 -12.16 -3.91
C THR A 61 -14.75 -12.06 -2.39
N LEU A 62 -15.32 -11.00 -1.80
CA LEU A 62 -15.29 -10.79 -0.35
C LEU A 62 -16.05 -11.88 0.42
N ARG A 63 -17.11 -12.47 -0.15
CA ARG A 63 -17.79 -13.63 0.45
C ARG A 63 -16.86 -14.83 0.55
N LEU A 64 -16.08 -15.11 -0.50
CA LEU A 64 -15.08 -16.19 -0.49
C LEU A 64 -14.00 -15.94 0.59
N PHE A 65 -13.54 -14.70 0.72
CA PHE A 65 -12.58 -14.34 1.76
C PHE A 65 -13.18 -14.46 3.17
N ALA A 66 -14.44 -14.04 3.35
CA ALA A 66 -15.15 -14.16 4.62
C ALA A 66 -15.27 -15.63 5.08
N GLU A 67 -15.55 -16.55 4.15
CA GLU A 67 -15.55 -17.99 4.44
C GLU A 67 -14.19 -18.47 4.96
N ARG A 68 -13.10 -17.98 4.35
CA ARG A 68 -11.74 -18.37 4.72
C ARG A 68 -11.25 -17.78 6.03
N LEU A 69 -11.72 -16.57 6.36
CA LEU A 69 -11.40 -15.85 7.60
C LEU A 69 -12.32 -16.21 8.78
N ARG A 70 -13.29 -17.12 8.56
CA ARG A 70 -14.25 -17.52 9.59
C ARG A 70 -13.56 -18.01 10.86
N GLY A 71 -13.93 -17.45 12.01
CA GLY A 71 -13.38 -17.81 13.32
C GLY A 71 -12.07 -17.10 13.67
N MET A 72 -11.50 -16.28 12.79
CA MET A 72 -10.38 -15.41 13.16
C MET A 72 -10.87 -14.21 13.97
N SER A 73 -10.11 -13.82 14.99
CA SER A 73 -10.39 -12.62 15.78
C SER A 73 -10.01 -11.35 15.02
N LYS A 74 -10.67 -10.23 15.31
CA LYS A 74 -10.50 -8.96 14.58
C LYS A 74 -9.09 -8.37 14.69
N ASP A 75 -8.38 -8.64 15.78
CA ASP A 75 -6.98 -8.24 16.00
C ASP A 75 -5.98 -9.03 15.15
N ARG A 76 -6.40 -10.20 14.61
CA ARG A 76 -5.58 -11.09 13.78
C ARG A 76 -5.83 -10.95 12.29
N VAL A 77 -6.73 -10.07 11.87
CA VAL A 77 -7.05 -9.82 10.47
C VAL A 77 -6.93 -8.33 10.19
N ARG A 78 -6.13 -7.96 9.20
CA ARG A 78 -6.06 -6.58 8.72
C ARG A 78 -6.43 -6.52 7.24
N VAL A 79 -7.41 -5.68 6.93
CA VAL A 79 -7.93 -5.49 5.59
C VAL A 79 -7.60 -4.08 5.15
N VAL A 80 -6.80 -3.94 4.09
CA VAL A 80 -6.38 -2.63 3.56
C VAL A 80 -7.00 -2.37 2.19
N GLY A 81 -7.42 -1.13 1.97
CA GLY A 81 -7.92 -0.63 0.70
C GLY A 81 -6.97 0.41 0.10
N THR A 82 -6.64 0.27 -1.18
CA THR A 82 -5.61 1.09 -1.83
C THR A 82 -6.20 2.09 -2.83
N ASN A 83 -5.53 2.33 -3.96
CA ASN A 83 -5.82 3.42 -4.88
C ASN A 83 -7.29 3.51 -5.33
N ALA A 84 -7.90 2.41 -5.76
CA ALA A 84 -9.30 2.44 -6.24
C ALA A 84 -10.27 2.98 -5.18
N LEU A 85 -10.11 2.57 -3.92
CA LEU A 85 -10.93 3.06 -2.80
C LEU A 85 -10.52 4.46 -2.32
N ARG A 86 -9.30 4.92 -2.62
CA ARG A 86 -8.88 6.30 -2.36
C ARG A 86 -9.55 7.31 -3.31
N VAL A 87 -9.76 6.93 -4.57
CA VAL A 87 -10.21 7.87 -5.62
C VAL A 87 -11.71 7.85 -5.86
N ALA A 88 -12.40 6.75 -5.50
CA ALA A 88 -13.83 6.63 -5.71
C ALA A 88 -14.63 7.51 -4.72
N LYS A 89 -15.59 8.29 -5.23
CA LYS A 89 -16.48 9.16 -4.43
C LYS A 89 -17.46 8.34 -3.61
N ASN A 90 -18.02 7.28 -4.17
CA ASN A 90 -18.92 6.35 -3.47
C ASN A 90 -18.19 5.29 -2.64
N ALA A 91 -16.86 5.40 -2.44
CA ALA A 91 -16.08 4.42 -1.67
C ALA A 91 -16.63 4.19 -0.26
N HIS A 92 -17.16 5.22 0.41
CA HIS A 92 -17.74 5.08 1.74
C HIS A 92 -18.94 4.12 1.76
N GLU A 93 -19.79 4.14 0.74
CA GLU A 93 -20.92 3.20 0.64
C GLU A 93 -20.45 1.79 0.32
N PHE A 94 -19.56 1.65 -0.66
CA PHE A 94 -18.94 0.38 -1.01
C PHE A 94 -18.28 -0.28 0.20
N VAL A 95 -17.46 0.48 0.95
CA VAL A 95 -16.76 -0.02 2.14
C VAL A 95 -17.73 -0.47 3.22
N ARG A 96 -18.82 0.27 3.49
CA ARG A 96 -19.81 -0.18 4.49
C ARG A 96 -20.42 -1.54 4.14
N GLN A 97 -20.81 -1.74 2.89
CA GLN A 97 -21.36 -3.03 2.44
C GLN A 97 -20.29 -4.14 2.45
N ALA A 98 -19.07 -3.81 2.02
CA ALA A 98 -17.94 -4.74 2.03
C ALA A 98 -17.57 -5.19 3.45
N GLU A 99 -17.56 -4.29 4.45
CA GLU A 99 -17.33 -4.63 5.86
C GLU A 99 -18.41 -5.57 6.41
N GLN A 100 -19.68 -5.38 6.03
CA GLN A 100 -20.79 -6.27 6.42
C GLN A 100 -20.63 -7.68 5.85
N ILE A 101 -20.17 -7.78 4.60
CA ILE A 101 -19.94 -9.07 3.93
C ILE A 101 -18.71 -9.77 4.51
N LEU A 102 -17.61 -9.05 4.68
CA LEU A 102 -16.33 -9.60 5.09
C LEU A 102 -16.28 -9.94 6.58
N GLY A 103 -17.00 -9.17 7.41
CA GLY A 103 -16.99 -9.30 8.87
C GLY A 103 -15.82 -8.58 9.56
N PHE A 104 -14.97 -7.91 8.79
CA PHE A 104 -13.76 -7.22 9.26
C PHE A 104 -13.75 -5.77 8.77
N PRO A 105 -13.21 -4.82 9.58
CA PRO A 105 -13.10 -3.43 9.17
C PRO A 105 -12.12 -3.26 8.01
N ILE A 106 -12.41 -2.35 7.08
CA ILE A 106 -11.57 -2.05 5.92
C ILE A 106 -10.86 -0.72 6.15
N GLU A 107 -9.53 -0.76 6.16
CA GLU A 107 -8.65 0.39 6.33
C GLU A 107 -8.22 0.94 4.97
N VAL A 108 -8.85 2.03 4.51
CA VAL A 108 -8.33 2.74 3.33
C VAL A 108 -7.04 3.47 3.72
N ILE A 109 -5.91 3.08 3.13
CA ILE A 109 -4.57 3.62 3.44
C ILE A 109 -4.13 4.66 2.41
N ALA A 110 -3.33 5.64 2.86
CA ALA A 110 -2.68 6.60 1.97
C ALA A 110 -1.63 5.92 1.09
N GLY A 111 -1.33 6.50 -0.08
CA GLY A 111 -0.33 5.92 -1.01
C GLY A 111 1.06 5.80 -0.38
N ARG A 112 1.47 6.74 0.47
CA ARG A 112 2.75 6.66 1.19
C ARG A 112 2.77 5.55 2.25
N GLU A 113 1.64 5.27 2.89
CA GLU A 113 1.53 4.16 3.84
C GLU A 113 1.55 2.81 3.11
N GLU A 114 0.89 2.73 1.94
CA GLU A 114 0.98 1.57 1.04
C GLU A 114 2.43 1.31 0.62
N ALA A 115 3.13 2.33 0.13
CA ALA A 115 4.54 2.25 -0.23
C ALA A 115 5.44 1.83 0.94
N ARG A 116 5.20 2.36 2.15
CA ARG A 116 5.93 1.97 3.36
C ARG A 116 5.73 0.49 3.68
N LEU A 117 4.49 0.01 3.65
CA LEU A 117 4.17 -1.39 3.92
C LEU A 117 4.81 -2.31 2.87
N ILE A 118 4.71 -1.97 1.58
CA ILE A 118 5.40 -2.70 0.49
C ILE A 118 6.90 -2.81 0.81
N TYR A 119 7.56 -1.70 1.17
CA TYR A 119 8.98 -1.72 1.50
C TYR A 119 9.30 -2.61 2.71
N VAL A 120 8.48 -2.58 3.76
CA VAL A 120 8.66 -3.46 4.93
C VAL A 120 8.59 -4.93 4.52
N GLY A 121 7.61 -5.30 3.67
CA GLY A 121 7.48 -6.66 3.15
C GLY A 121 8.70 -7.10 2.34
N VAL A 122 9.15 -6.24 1.41
CA VAL A 122 10.32 -6.50 0.56
C VAL A 122 11.62 -6.55 1.35
N ALA A 123 11.85 -5.59 2.24
CA ALA A 123 13.09 -5.50 3.01
C ALA A 123 13.29 -6.69 3.98
N LYS A 124 12.21 -7.35 4.42
CA LYS A 124 12.26 -8.53 5.29
C LYS A 124 12.63 -9.83 4.56
N THR A 125 12.44 -9.90 3.25
CA THR A 125 12.74 -11.10 2.45
C THR A 125 14.04 -10.99 1.67
N LEU A 126 14.52 -9.77 1.45
CA LEU A 126 15.82 -9.54 0.83
C LEU A 126 16.97 -9.80 1.81
N PRO A 127 18.13 -10.29 1.31
CA PRO A 127 19.34 -10.38 2.12
C PRO A 127 19.71 -9.03 2.74
N PRO A 128 20.34 -8.99 3.93
CA PRO A 128 20.83 -7.75 4.51
C PRO A 128 21.79 -7.02 3.55
N SER A 129 21.67 -5.69 3.48
CA SER A 129 22.60 -4.85 2.71
C SER A 129 22.92 -3.55 3.43
N SER A 130 24.12 -3.03 3.16
CA SER A 130 24.65 -1.77 3.69
C SER A 130 24.44 -0.58 2.76
N HIS A 131 23.78 -0.74 1.61
CA HIS A 131 23.52 0.34 0.67
C HIS A 131 22.02 0.60 0.51
N ASN A 132 21.68 1.73 -0.11
CA ASN A 132 20.30 2.05 -0.47
C ASN A 132 19.78 1.08 -1.55
N ARG A 133 18.49 0.75 -1.46
CA ARG A 133 17.74 -0.04 -2.44
C ARG A 133 16.54 0.74 -2.93
N LEU A 134 16.30 0.72 -4.23
CA LEU A 134 15.07 1.18 -4.85
C LEU A 134 14.07 0.03 -4.91
N VAL A 135 12.86 0.26 -4.45
CA VAL A 135 11.71 -0.64 -4.63
C VAL A 135 10.64 0.12 -5.41
N VAL A 136 10.15 -0.50 -6.47
CA VAL A 136 9.06 0.03 -7.29
C VAL A 136 7.94 -1.00 -7.36
N ASP A 137 6.71 -0.60 -7.08
CA ASP A 137 5.54 -1.45 -7.18
C ASP A 137 4.55 -0.82 -8.17
N ILE A 138 4.35 -1.44 -9.33
CA ILE A 138 3.35 -0.98 -10.31
C ILE A 138 2.05 -1.72 -10.04
N GLY A 139 1.18 -1.07 -9.29
CA GLY A 139 -0.19 -1.49 -9.04
C GLY A 139 -1.14 -1.20 -10.21
N GLY A 140 -2.44 -1.40 -9.97
CA GLY A 140 -3.47 -1.16 -10.99
C GLY A 140 -3.76 0.32 -11.25
N GLY A 141 -3.76 1.14 -10.20
CA GLY A 141 -4.09 2.58 -10.29
C GLY A 141 -3.06 3.54 -9.70
N SER A 142 -2.04 3.04 -9.00
CA SER A 142 -0.88 3.80 -8.56
C SER A 142 0.40 2.99 -8.73
N THR A 143 1.53 3.69 -8.63
CA THR A 143 2.87 3.09 -8.58
C THR A 143 3.61 3.69 -7.40
N GLU A 144 4.10 2.83 -6.52
CA GLU A 144 4.82 3.21 -5.33
C GLU A 144 6.33 3.16 -5.57
N PHE A 145 7.04 4.18 -5.08
CA PHE A 145 8.50 4.31 -5.16
C PHE A 145 9.07 4.45 -3.77
N ILE A 146 10.05 3.61 -3.45
CA ILE A 146 10.71 3.63 -2.15
C ILE A 146 12.21 3.52 -2.33
N ILE A 147 12.96 4.46 -1.76
CA ILE A 147 14.37 4.22 -1.45
C ILE A 147 14.48 3.97 0.04
N GLY A 148 15.12 2.88 0.42
CA GLY A 148 15.40 2.61 1.82
C GLY A 148 16.73 1.93 2.07
N HIS A 149 17.10 1.90 3.35
CA HIS A 149 18.31 1.30 3.86
C HIS A 149 17.96 0.28 4.94
N ARG A 150 18.38 -0.97 4.74
CA ARG A 150 18.00 -2.11 5.60
C ARG A 150 16.48 -2.21 5.71
N LEU A 151 15.92 -2.15 6.92
CA LEU A 151 14.48 -2.22 7.18
C LEU A 151 13.82 -0.83 7.26
N ARG A 152 14.57 0.26 6.99
CA ARG A 152 14.09 1.63 7.15
C ARG A 152 13.89 2.31 5.79
N PRO A 153 12.64 2.66 5.42
CA PRO A 153 12.42 3.52 4.26
C PRO A 153 12.99 4.91 4.53
N LYS A 154 13.56 5.55 3.50
CA LYS A 154 14.15 6.90 3.56
C LYS A 154 13.36 7.89 2.70
N LEU A 155 13.11 7.54 1.45
CA LEU A 155 12.23 8.28 0.55
C LEU A 155 11.08 7.38 0.13
N VAL A 156 9.86 7.90 0.21
CA VAL A 156 8.63 7.15 -0.03
C VAL A 156 7.66 8.06 -0.76
N ASP A 157 7.21 7.62 -1.92
CA ASP A 157 6.20 8.31 -2.72
C ASP A 157 5.26 7.33 -3.43
N SER A 158 4.09 7.81 -3.85
CA SER A 158 3.06 7.04 -4.55
C SER A 158 2.43 7.93 -5.62
N LEU A 159 2.62 7.55 -6.88
CA LEU A 159 2.20 8.32 -8.05
C LEU A 159 0.93 7.73 -8.66
N TYR A 160 0.06 8.57 -9.21
CA TYR A 160 -1.22 8.17 -9.82
C TYR A 160 -1.03 7.63 -11.25
N MET A 161 -0.22 6.57 -11.36
CA MET A 161 -0.03 5.82 -12.60
C MET A 161 -0.03 4.33 -12.30
N GLY A 162 -0.89 3.56 -12.96
CA GLY A 162 -0.95 2.11 -12.74
C GLY A 162 -1.37 1.36 -13.98
N CYS A 163 -1.07 0.07 -14.04
CA CYS A 163 -1.20 -0.73 -15.26
C CYS A 163 -2.65 -0.82 -15.79
N VAL A 164 -3.65 -0.83 -14.91
CA VAL A 164 -5.08 -0.85 -15.28
C VAL A 164 -5.48 0.52 -15.84
N SER A 165 -5.22 1.58 -15.08
CA SER A 165 -5.58 2.95 -15.48
C SER A 165 -4.92 3.38 -16.79
N TYR A 166 -3.64 3.03 -16.99
CA TYR A 166 -2.91 3.37 -18.21
C TYR A 166 -3.36 2.54 -19.41
N SER A 167 -3.66 1.24 -19.20
CA SER A 167 -4.21 0.40 -20.27
C SER A 167 -5.56 0.91 -20.74
N ALA A 168 -6.47 1.22 -19.81
CA ALA A 168 -7.78 1.77 -20.13
C ALA A 168 -7.68 3.12 -20.87
N ARG A 169 -6.79 4.02 -20.40
CA ARG A 169 -6.68 5.39 -20.93
C ARG A 169 -5.98 5.49 -22.27
N HIS A 170 -4.93 4.70 -22.52
CA HIS A 170 -4.05 4.87 -23.68
C HIS A 170 -4.13 3.72 -24.69
N PHE A 171 -4.53 2.52 -24.25
CA PHE A 171 -4.47 1.29 -25.04
C PHE A 171 -5.86 0.63 -25.12
N ALA A 172 -6.83 1.38 -25.64
CA ALA A 172 -8.19 0.87 -25.89
C ALA A 172 -8.14 -0.46 -26.66
N ASN A 173 -8.92 -1.45 -26.24
CA ASN A 173 -8.94 -2.81 -26.78
C ASN A 173 -7.57 -3.53 -26.78
N GLY A 174 -6.64 -3.10 -25.93
CA GLY A 174 -5.28 -3.65 -25.86
C GLY A 174 -4.38 -3.25 -27.03
N GLU A 175 -4.85 -2.37 -27.91
CA GLU A 175 -4.10 -1.93 -29.09
C GLU A 175 -2.87 -1.11 -28.71
N ILE A 176 -1.71 -1.49 -29.24
CA ILE A 176 -0.45 -0.80 -29.04
C ILE A 176 0.14 -0.35 -30.38
N ASP A 177 0.39 0.95 -30.49
CA ASP A 177 1.09 1.58 -31.60
C ASP A 177 2.09 2.62 -31.07
N LYS A 178 2.93 3.17 -31.96
CA LYS A 178 3.98 4.13 -31.57
C LYS A 178 3.40 5.39 -30.92
N ARG A 179 2.24 5.87 -31.38
CA ARG A 179 1.61 7.09 -30.88
C ARG A 179 1.04 6.84 -29.48
N ARG A 180 0.25 5.78 -29.29
CA ARG A 180 -0.34 5.39 -28.00
C ARG A 180 0.73 5.12 -26.95
N LEU A 181 1.79 4.41 -27.31
CA LEU A 181 2.91 4.15 -26.41
C LEU A 181 3.59 5.46 -25.98
N LYS A 182 3.88 6.35 -26.94
CA LYS A 182 4.50 7.65 -26.64
C LYS A 182 3.62 8.52 -25.74
N GLU A 183 2.30 8.54 -25.96
CA GLU A 183 1.34 9.24 -25.11
C GLU A 183 1.34 8.70 -23.67
N ALA A 184 1.32 7.38 -23.50
CA ALA A 184 1.41 6.75 -22.19
C ALA A 184 2.74 7.05 -21.49
N GLN A 185 3.87 6.99 -22.20
CA GLN A 185 5.18 7.33 -21.63
C GLN A 185 5.31 8.81 -21.26
N LEU A 186 4.73 9.72 -22.05
CA LEU A 186 4.67 11.15 -21.72
C LEU A 186 3.86 11.40 -20.45
N ALA A 187 2.73 10.71 -20.29
CA ALA A 187 1.92 10.78 -19.07
C ALA A 187 2.70 10.26 -17.85
N ALA A 188 3.37 9.10 -17.97
CA ALA A 188 4.17 8.54 -16.89
C ALA A 188 5.34 9.47 -16.52
N ARG A 189 6.04 10.03 -17.52
CA ARG A 189 7.15 10.97 -17.30
C ARG A 189 6.73 12.19 -16.49
N LYS A 190 5.56 12.74 -16.78
CA LYS A 190 4.99 13.88 -16.04
C LYS A 190 4.71 13.54 -14.57
N GLU A 191 4.25 12.32 -14.28
CA GLU A 191 4.08 11.86 -12.90
C GLU A 191 5.45 11.69 -12.22
N LEU A 192 6.43 11.04 -12.87
CA LEU A 192 7.77 10.81 -12.33
C LEU A 192 8.55 12.10 -12.06
N GLU A 193 8.32 13.16 -12.83
CA GLU A 193 9.00 14.46 -12.69
C GLU A 193 8.93 14.98 -11.25
N GLN A 194 7.84 14.71 -10.54
CA GLN A 194 7.61 15.12 -9.15
C GLN A 194 8.67 14.57 -8.18
N ILE A 195 9.19 13.38 -8.45
CA ILE A 195 10.06 12.64 -7.52
C ILE A 195 11.48 12.44 -8.05
N ARG A 196 11.66 12.45 -9.38
CA ARG A 196 12.88 12.02 -10.08
C ARG A 196 14.16 12.63 -9.49
N ALA A 197 14.20 13.95 -9.32
CA ALA A 197 15.40 14.63 -8.83
C ALA A 197 15.78 14.19 -7.41
N SER A 198 14.79 14.08 -6.51
CA SER A 198 15.01 13.66 -5.12
C SER A 198 15.49 12.21 -5.03
N PHE A 199 14.90 11.31 -5.83
CA PHE A 199 15.27 9.90 -5.86
C PHE A 199 16.69 9.72 -6.41
N LYS A 200 17.03 10.35 -7.54
CA LYS A 200 18.38 10.29 -8.12
C LYS A 200 19.45 10.85 -7.17
N LYS A 201 19.12 11.91 -6.43
CA LYS A 201 20.02 12.49 -5.43
C LYS A 201 20.29 11.54 -4.27
N GLU A 202 19.27 10.84 -3.78
CA GLU A 202 19.43 9.87 -2.69
C GLU A 202 20.20 8.62 -3.14
N GLY A 203 19.95 8.17 -4.38
CA GLY A 203 20.66 7.06 -5.02
C GLY A 203 20.37 5.68 -4.42
N TRP A 204 20.70 4.66 -5.19
CA TRP A 204 20.57 3.25 -4.82
C TRP A 204 21.62 2.42 -5.55
N ARG A 205 21.85 1.20 -5.08
CA ARG A 205 22.75 0.22 -5.74
C ARG A 205 22.01 -0.97 -6.34
N GLU A 206 20.84 -1.30 -5.81
CA GLU A 206 19.97 -2.36 -6.33
C GLU A 206 18.56 -1.80 -6.53
N ALA A 207 17.87 -2.28 -7.56
CA ALA A 207 16.48 -1.96 -7.85
C ALA A 207 15.62 -3.23 -7.86
N PHE A 208 14.47 -3.17 -7.20
CA PHE A 208 13.53 -4.28 -7.07
C PHE A 208 12.15 -3.88 -7.56
N GLY A 209 11.51 -4.76 -8.33
CA GLY A 209 10.16 -4.59 -8.84
C GLY A 209 9.19 -5.52 -8.13
N SER A 210 8.15 -5.00 -7.49
CA SER A 210 7.10 -5.79 -6.86
C SER A 210 5.84 -5.89 -7.74
N SER A 211 4.86 -6.67 -7.28
CA SER A 211 3.55 -6.87 -7.90
C SER A 211 3.55 -7.56 -9.26
N GLY A 212 2.35 -7.62 -9.87
CA GLY A 212 2.07 -8.42 -11.05
C GLY A 212 2.82 -8.00 -12.31
N THR A 213 3.02 -6.69 -12.50
CA THR A 213 3.67 -6.13 -13.69
C THR A 213 5.14 -6.54 -13.75
N ALA A 214 5.89 -6.35 -12.65
CA ALA A 214 7.30 -6.70 -12.60
C ALA A 214 7.51 -8.21 -12.84
N LYS A 215 6.73 -9.06 -12.17
CA LYS A 215 6.80 -10.52 -12.37
C LYS A 215 6.48 -10.94 -13.80
N ALA A 216 5.45 -10.35 -14.41
CA ALA A 216 5.08 -10.68 -15.80
C ALA A 216 6.18 -10.27 -16.79
N LEU A 217 6.73 -9.06 -16.66
CA LEU A 217 7.79 -8.57 -17.53
C LEU A 217 9.07 -9.39 -17.36
N ALA A 218 9.49 -9.66 -16.11
CA ALA A 218 10.66 -10.48 -15.84
C ALA A 218 10.50 -11.92 -16.38
N GLY A 219 9.32 -12.52 -16.19
CA GLY A 219 8.99 -13.85 -16.71
C GLY A 219 9.12 -13.92 -18.23
N ILE A 220 8.48 -12.99 -18.94
CA ILE A 220 8.56 -12.91 -20.41
C ILE A 220 10.01 -12.74 -20.88
N ILE A 221 10.76 -11.81 -20.29
CA ILE A 221 12.16 -11.55 -20.66
C ILE A 221 13.03 -12.81 -20.44
N THR A 222 12.82 -13.52 -19.33
CA THR A 222 13.57 -14.72 -18.98
C THR A 222 13.24 -15.89 -19.91
N GLU A 223 11.96 -16.13 -20.18
CA GLU A 223 11.52 -17.19 -21.11
C GLU A 223 12.06 -17.00 -22.53
N GLN A 224 12.35 -15.77 -22.93
CA GLN A 224 12.96 -15.45 -24.21
C GLN A 224 14.50 -15.46 -24.19
N GLY A 225 15.12 -15.87 -23.08
CA GLY A 225 16.56 -15.96 -22.93
C GLY A 225 17.28 -14.61 -22.87
N LEU A 226 16.57 -13.52 -22.58
CA LEU A 226 17.12 -12.16 -22.55
C LEU A 226 17.65 -11.75 -21.16
N SER A 227 17.40 -12.56 -20.13
CA SER A 227 17.95 -12.39 -18.79
C SER A 227 17.90 -13.70 -17.98
N THR A 228 18.54 -13.71 -16.81
CA THR A 228 18.47 -14.80 -15.83
C THR A 228 17.49 -14.51 -14.70
N GLY A 229 16.31 -13.93 -15.01
CA GLY A 229 15.27 -13.65 -14.02
C GLY A 229 15.03 -12.16 -13.74
N ALA A 230 15.80 -11.25 -14.34
CA ALA A 230 15.71 -9.82 -14.09
C ALA A 230 15.00 -9.07 -15.23
N ILE A 231 14.41 -7.93 -14.90
CA ILE A 231 13.95 -6.98 -15.90
C ILE A 231 15.18 -6.18 -16.35
N THR A 232 15.54 -6.26 -17.62
CA THR A 232 16.66 -5.50 -18.19
C THR A 232 16.14 -4.45 -19.17
N ARG A 233 16.88 -3.35 -19.33
CA ARG A 233 16.54 -2.32 -20.33
C ARG A 233 16.39 -2.92 -21.73
N GLN A 234 17.35 -3.75 -22.13
CA GLN A 234 17.34 -4.45 -23.42
C GLN A 234 16.13 -5.38 -23.56
N GLY A 235 15.77 -6.12 -22.50
CA GLY A 235 14.60 -6.99 -22.50
C GLY A 235 13.28 -6.22 -22.67
N LEU A 236 13.15 -5.06 -22.02
CA LEU A 236 12.00 -4.18 -22.16
C LEU A 236 11.91 -3.59 -23.58
N GLU A 237 13.03 -3.14 -24.15
CA GLU A 237 13.10 -2.62 -25.52
C GLU A 237 12.74 -3.69 -26.56
N TRP A 238 13.22 -4.92 -26.37
CA TRP A 238 12.83 -6.05 -27.20
C TRP A 238 11.32 -6.32 -27.13
N LEU A 239 10.75 -6.34 -25.92
CA LEU A 239 9.32 -6.60 -25.73
C LEU A 239 8.46 -5.47 -26.33
N ARG A 240 8.90 -4.22 -26.18
CA ARG A 240 8.30 -3.05 -26.84
C ARG A 240 8.23 -3.23 -28.34
N ASP A 241 9.34 -3.57 -28.98
CA ASP A 241 9.42 -3.68 -30.44
C ASP A 241 8.55 -4.82 -30.96
N ARG A 242 8.50 -5.93 -30.23
CA ARG A 242 7.59 -7.05 -30.52
C ARG A 242 6.13 -6.66 -30.38
N ALA A 243 5.77 -6.01 -29.28
CA ALA A 243 4.40 -5.56 -29.03
C ALA A 243 3.94 -4.57 -30.10
N LEU A 244 4.77 -3.60 -30.48
CA LEU A 244 4.49 -2.65 -31.57
C LEU A 244 4.31 -3.34 -32.93
N LYS A 245 5.11 -4.37 -33.22
CA LYS A 245 4.99 -5.13 -34.46
C LYS A 245 3.70 -5.95 -34.53
N ALA A 246 3.29 -6.54 -33.40
CA ALA A 246 2.08 -7.35 -33.30
C ALA A 246 0.80 -6.49 -33.18
N GLY A 247 0.92 -5.27 -32.66
CA GLY A 247 -0.19 -4.34 -32.43
C GLY A 247 -1.05 -4.67 -31.21
N ASN A 248 -0.85 -5.82 -30.57
CA ASN A 248 -1.52 -6.25 -29.33
C ASN A 248 -0.72 -7.39 -28.67
N PHE A 249 -0.69 -7.45 -27.34
CA PHE A 249 -0.02 -8.53 -26.60
C PHE A 249 -0.66 -9.92 -26.80
N ASP A 250 -1.98 -10.00 -27.02
CA ASP A 250 -2.70 -11.25 -27.34
C ASP A 250 -2.16 -11.91 -28.62
N LYS A 251 -1.55 -11.13 -29.52
CA LYS A 251 -1.05 -11.57 -30.83
C LYS A 251 0.43 -11.98 -30.82
N LEU A 252 1.11 -11.91 -29.67
CA LEU A 252 2.54 -12.17 -29.58
C LEU A 252 2.92 -13.65 -29.60
N GLY A 253 1.99 -14.56 -29.31
CA GLY A 253 2.28 -15.99 -29.18
C GLY A 253 3.20 -16.32 -28.00
N LEU A 254 3.31 -15.41 -27.02
CA LEU A 254 4.08 -15.60 -25.79
C LEU A 254 3.18 -16.22 -24.70
N ALA A 255 3.77 -16.97 -23.78
CA ALA A 255 3.08 -17.60 -22.66
C ALA A 255 2.71 -16.58 -21.56
N ILE A 256 1.80 -15.65 -21.88
CA ILE A 256 1.34 -14.62 -20.95
C ILE A 256 0.07 -15.11 -20.28
N LYS A 257 -0.01 -15.02 -18.95
CA LYS A 257 -1.24 -15.35 -18.21
C LYS A 257 -2.40 -14.48 -18.71
N ALA A 258 -3.54 -15.11 -19.01
CA ALA A 258 -4.71 -14.44 -19.59
C ALA A 258 -5.21 -13.24 -18.77
N ASP A 259 -5.09 -13.29 -17.44
CA ASP A 259 -5.48 -12.19 -16.55
C ASP A 259 -4.58 -10.95 -16.69
N ARG A 260 -3.35 -11.11 -17.20
CA ARG A 260 -2.35 -10.04 -17.37
C ARG A 260 -2.40 -9.34 -18.71
N ILE A 261 -2.84 -10.01 -19.78
CA ILE A 261 -2.80 -9.44 -21.13
C ILE A 261 -3.51 -8.07 -21.20
N PRO A 262 -4.72 -7.89 -20.63
CA PRO A 262 -5.44 -6.62 -20.75
C PRO A 262 -4.78 -5.42 -20.06
N VAL A 263 -3.77 -5.64 -19.20
CA VAL A 263 -3.10 -4.58 -18.42
C VAL A 263 -1.62 -4.43 -18.78
N LEU A 264 -1.10 -5.28 -19.65
CA LEU A 264 0.35 -5.39 -19.88
C LEU A 264 0.90 -4.22 -20.71
N SER A 265 0.13 -3.66 -21.64
CA SER A 265 0.53 -2.46 -22.41
C SER A 265 0.77 -1.25 -21.51
N GLY A 266 -0.15 -0.99 -20.57
CA GLY A 266 0.03 0.07 -19.57
C GLY A 266 1.20 -0.21 -18.63
N GLY A 267 1.34 -1.46 -18.18
CA GLY A 267 2.47 -1.87 -17.33
C GLY A 267 3.83 -1.72 -18.02
N LEU A 268 3.94 -2.13 -19.29
CA LEU A 268 5.16 -1.98 -20.09
C LEU A 268 5.52 -0.49 -20.29
N ALA A 269 4.54 0.35 -20.63
CA ALA A 269 4.77 1.78 -20.84
C ALA A 269 5.30 2.48 -19.57
N ILE A 270 4.72 2.15 -18.40
CA ILE A 270 5.18 2.66 -17.11
C ILE A 270 6.60 2.15 -16.81
N MET A 271 6.85 0.85 -16.95
CA MET A 271 8.17 0.26 -16.65
C MET A 271 9.29 0.81 -17.56
N LEU A 272 9.03 0.95 -18.86
CA LEU A 272 9.97 1.60 -19.80
C LEU A 272 10.33 3.01 -19.34
N THR A 273 9.32 3.79 -18.95
CA THR A 273 9.52 5.18 -18.50
C THR A 273 10.32 5.23 -17.20
N ILE A 274 10.08 4.32 -16.26
CA ILE A 274 10.86 4.22 -15.02
C ILE A 274 12.33 3.91 -15.31
N PHE A 275 12.61 2.95 -16.19
CA PHE A 275 13.97 2.60 -16.57
C PHE A 275 14.71 3.76 -17.24
N GLU A 276 14.01 4.54 -18.06
CA GLU A 276 14.56 5.71 -18.73
C GLU A 276 14.80 6.87 -17.74
N GLU A 277 13.79 7.28 -16.98
CA GLU A 277 13.88 8.47 -16.12
C GLU A 277 14.79 8.29 -14.90
N LEU A 278 14.91 7.07 -14.39
CA LEU A 278 15.76 6.71 -13.25
C LEU A 278 17.09 6.07 -13.67
N ASP A 279 17.41 6.04 -14.96
CA ASP A 279 18.64 5.48 -15.51
C ASP A 279 18.91 4.02 -15.10
N LEU A 280 17.87 3.20 -14.99
CA LEU A 280 18.02 1.79 -14.61
C LEU A 280 18.48 0.95 -15.79
N THR A 281 19.44 0.06 -15.53
CA THR A 281 19.87 -0.98 -16.47
C THR A 281 19.21 -2.32 -16.17
N GLU A 282 18.95 -2.59 -14.90
CA GLU A 282 18.42 -3.85 -14.39
C GLU A 282 17.53 -3.62 -13.16
N MET A 283 16.52 -4.46 -12.98
CA MET A 283 15.66 -4.54 -11.81
C MET A 283 15.27 -5.99 -11.54
N ALA A 284 15.49 -6.48 -10.31
CA ALA A 284 15.10 -7.83 -9.93
C ALA A 284 13.62 -7.88 -9.48
N PRO A 285 12.80 -8.84 -9.96
CA PRO A 285 11.46 -9.02 -9.41
C PRO A 285 11.53 -9.59 -7.99
N VAL A 286 10.58 -9.21 -7.14
CA VAL A 286 10.42 -9.77 -5.78
C VAL A 286 9.03 -10.36 -5.60
N ASP A 287 8.95 -11.43 -4.80
CA ASP A 287 7.69 -12.13 -4.61
C ASP A 287 6.74 -11.45 -3.62
N THR A 288 7.32 -10.70 -2.69
CA THR A 288 6.64 -9.94 -1.64
C THR A 288 6.06 -8.63 -2.13
N ALA A 289 4.89 -8.28 -1.61
CA ALA A 289 4.19 -7.03 -1.92
C ALA A 289 3.54 -6.45 -0.65
N LEU A 290 2.49 -5.65 -0.81
CA LEU A 290 1.75 -4.99 0.28
C LEU A 290 1.31 -5.94 1.39
N ARG A 291 0.70 -7.08 1.04
CA ARG A 291 0.16 -8.06 2.01
C ARG A 291 1.21 -8.62 2.97
N ASP A 292 2.43 -8.86 2.50
CA ASP A 292 3.55 -9.33 3.34
C ASP A 292 3.96 -8.21 4.31
N GLY A 293 4.00 -6.97 3.81
CA GLY A 293 4.18 -5.77 4.62
C GLY A 293 3.13 -5.62 5.71
N VAL A 294 1.86 -5.84 5.38
CA VAL A 294 0.74 -5.79 6.34
C VAL A 294 0.92 -6.84 7.43
N LEU A 295 1.26 -8.09 7.07
CA LEU A 295 1.50 -9.15 8.06
C LEU A 295 2.68 -8.83 8.98
N TYR A 296 3.81 -8.36 8.43
CA TYR A 296 4.96 -7.97 9.25
C TYR A 296 4.68 -6.73 10.11
N ASP A 297 3.85 -5.80 9.64
CA ASP A 297 3.42 -4.64 10.43
C ASP A 297 2.52 -5.07 11.60
N MET A 298 1.59 -6.01 11.36
CA MET A 298 0.77 -6.61 12.43
C MET A 298 1.63 -7.33 13.47
N LEU A 299 2.61 -8.11 13.02
CA LEU A 299 3.57 -8.77 13.91
C LEU A 299 4.36 -7.74 14.73
N GLY A 300 4.89 -6.69 14.09
CA GLY A 300 5.62 -5.63 14.78
C GLY A 300 4.80 -4.91 15.87
N ARG A 301 3.49 -4.71 15.64
CA ARG A 301 2.57 -4.14 16.64
C ARG A 301 2.40 -5.04 17.86
N ALA A 302 2.38 -6.36 17.69
CA ALA A 302 2.27 -7.31 18.80
C ALA A 302 3.56 -7.37 19.66
N HIS A 303 4.73 -7.18 19.04
CA HIS A 303 6.04 -7.24 19.70
C HIS A 303 6.59 -5.86 20.15
N HIS A 304 5.72 -4.88 20.44
CA HIS A 304 6.08 -3.56 20.97
C HIS A 304 6.96 -2.69 20.05
N SER A 305 6.97 -2.96 18.74
CA SER A 305 7.62 -2.14 17.71
C SER A 305 6.58 -1.39 16.88
N ASP A 306 5.62 -0.73 17.55
CA ASP A 306 4.51 -0.04 16.88
C ASP A 306 4.99 1.26 16.23
N VAL A 307 4.95 1.29 14.89
CA VAL A 307 5.32 2.47 14.09
C VAL A 307 4.46 3.68 14.43
N ARG A 308 3.21 3.49 14.87
CA ARG A 308 2.31 4.58 15.27
C ARG A 308 2.84 5.34 16.47
N GLU A 309 3.42 4.64 17.45
CA GLU A 309 4.05 5.27 18.61
C GLU A 309 5.20 6.18 18.15
N ALA A 310 6.10 5.64 17.32
CA ALA A 310 7.23 6.39 16.75
C ALA A 310 6.78 7.61 15.94
N THR A 311 5.69 7.48 15.17
CA THR A 311 5.08 8.59 14.41
C THR A 311 4.61 9.69 15.35
N VAL A 312 3.91 9.36 16.44
CA VAL A 312 3.45 10.36 17.42
C VAL A 312 4.63 11.08 18.08
N GLU A 313 5.69 10.36 18.44
CA GLU A 313 6.89 10.99 19.02
C GLU A 313 7.58 11.92 18.01
N GLN A 314 7.68 11.49 16.75
CA GLN A 314 8.28 12.27 15.69
C GLN A 314 7.50 13.56 15.44
N PHE A 315 6.17 13.50 15.46
CA PHE A 315 5.31 14.68 15.33
C PHE A 315 5.54 15.64 16.49
N ALA A 316 5.59 15.13 17.72
CA ALA A 316 5.84 15.96 18.89
C ALA A 316 7.20 16.70 18.80
N ARG A 317 8.24 16.03 18.27
CA ARG A 317 9.55 16.65 18.01
C ARG A 317 9.53 17.63 16.83
N ARG A 318 8.92 17.23 15.70
CA ARG A 318 8.89 18.02 14.45
C ARG A 318 8.15 19.34 14.63
N TYR A 319 7.09 19.34 15.42
CA TYR A 319 6.30 20.54 15.72
C TYR A 319 6.70 21.17 17.06
N HIS A 320 7.89 20.86 17.60
CA HIS A 320 8.43 21.52 18.79
C HIS A 320 7.44 21.60 19.97
N ILE A 321 6.63 20.55 20.17
CA ILE A 321 5.64 20.53 21.25
C ILE A 321 6.36 20.50 22.59
N ASP A 322 5.86 21.27 23.56
CA ASP A 322 6.30 21.17 24.96
C ASP A 322 6.02 19.76 25.48
N GLN A 323 7.08 18.95 25.59
CA GLN A 323 6.97 17.56 26.04
C GLN A 323 6.49 17.47 27.48
N ALA A 324 6.87 18.40 28.35
CA ALA A 324 6.45 18.38 29.74
C ALA A 324 4.93 18.65 29.85
N GLN A 325 4.41 19.55 29.02
CA GLN A 325 2.98 19.80 28.93
C GLN A 325 2.22 18.61 28.34
N ALA A 326 2.71 18.06 27.23
CA ALA A 326 2.13 16.88 26.59
C ALA A 326 2.06 15.68 27.58
N ASP A 327 3.12 15.45 28.36
CA ASP A 327 3.15 14.37 29.35
C ASP A 327 2.21 14.61 30.54
N ARG A 328 2.06 15.87 31.00
CA ARG A 328 1.07 16.21 32.04
C ARG A 328 -0.35 15.91 31.56
N VAL A 329 -0.70 16.38 30.36
CA VAL A 329 -2.04 16.16 29.77
C VAL A 329 -2.29 14.68 29.54
N ARG A 330 -1.31 13.96 28.98
CA ARG A 330 -1.38 12.51 28.78
C ARG A 330 -1.62 11.77 30.09
N SER A 331 -0.83 12.07 31.12
CA SER A 331 -0.93 11.39 32.42
C SER A 331 -2.30 11.61 33.07
N LEU A 332 -2.80 12.84 33.02
CA LEU A 332 -4.12 13.18 33.56
C LEU A 332 -5.26 12.54 32.76
N ALA A 333 -5.18 12.58 31.43
CA ALA A 333 -6.19 11.96 30.55
C ALA A 333 -6.26 10.44 30.76
N LEU A 334 -5.10 9.77 30.86
CA LEU A 334 -5.03 8.34 31.15
C LEU A 334 -5.54 8.01 32.55
N HIS A 335 -5.27 8.86 33.55
CA HIS A 335 -5.80 8.69 34.90
C HIS A 335 -7.34 8.71 34.92
N PHE A 336 -7.96 9.69 34.27
CA PHE A 336 -9.42 9.74 34.15
C PHE A 336 -9.98 8.57 33.33
N PHE A 337 -9.30 8.20 32.24
CA PHE A 337 -9.68 7.05 31.43
C PHE A 337 -9.71 5.76 32.28
N ASP A 338 -8.66 5.53 33.07
CA ASP A 338 -8.55 4.35 33.94
C ASP A 338 -9.64 4.33 35.02
N GLN A 339 -10.03 5.49 35.57
CA GLN A 339 -11.13 5.61 36.53
C GLN A 339 -12.50 5.26 35.91
N ILE A 340 -12.78 5.76 34.70
CA ILE A 340 -14.04 5.48 33.99
C ILE A 340 -14.19 3.98 33.71
N HIS A 341 -13.07 3.31 33.43
CA HIS A 341 -13.05 1.91 33.03
C HIS A 341 -12.70 0.92 34.15
N ALA A 342 -12.58 1.39 35.40
CA ALA A 342 -12.17 0.58 36.56
C ALA A 342 -13.07 -0.63 36.86
N ARG A 343 -14.30 -0.65 36.36
CA ARG A 343 -15.30 -1.72 36.60
C ARG A 343 -15.42 -2.73 35.46
N ALA A 344 -14.60 -2.63 34.41
CA ALA A 344 -14.67 -3.55 33.28
C ALA A 344 -14.09 -4.92 33.66
N THR A 345 -14.88 -5.98 33.52
CA THR A 345 -14.52 -7.33 34.01
C THR A 345 -14.34 -8.36 32.90
N SER A 346 -14.86 -8.12 31.70
CA SER A 346 -14.73 -9.08 30.59
C SER A 346 -13.43 -8.87 29.79
N GLU A 347 -12.89 -9.96 29.25
CA GLU A 347 -11.68 -9.94 28.42
C GLU A 347 -11.86 -9.10 27.13
N LEU A 348 -13.06 -9.14 26.55
CA LEU A 348 -13.43 -8.32 25.40
C LEU A 348 -13.42 -6.83 25.74
N GLU A 349 -14.00 -6.44 26.89
CA GLU A 349 -13.96 -5.06 27.37
C GLU A 349 -12.52 -4.61 27.61
N GLN A 350 -11.70 -5.42 28.28
CA GLN A 350 -10.29 -5.08 28.54
C GLN A 350 -9.50 -4.86 27.25
N THR A 351 -9.74 -5.67 26.22
CA THR A 351 -9.11 -5.50 24.91
C THR A 351 -9.53 -4.19 24.25
N LEU A 352 -10.82 -3.85 24.26
CA LEU A 352 -11.33 -2.58 23.73
C LEU A 352 -10.83 -1.36 24.51
N ILE A 353 -10.74 -1.49 25.84
CA ILE A 353 -10.25 -0.46 26.75
C ILE A 353 -8.78 -0.20 26.50
N SER A 354 -7.94 -1.23 26.39
CA SER A 354 -6.50 -1.05 26.11
C SER A 354 -6.24 -0.33 24.79
N SER A 355 -6.96 -0.71 23.72
CA SER A 355 -6.89 -0.04 22.41
C SER A 355 -7.33 1.43 22.49
N SER A 356 -8.42 1.70 23.22
CA SER A 356 -8.94 3.06 23.40
C SER A 356 -8.03 3.92 24.27
N ARG A 357 -7.46 3.34 25.33
CA ARG A 357 -6.45 3.97 26.20
C ARG A 357 -5.24 4.43 25.41
N GLN A 358 -4.77 3.58 24.49
CA GLN A 358 -3.65 3.91 23.63
C GLN A 358 -3.97 5.09 22.69
N ARG A 359 -5.19 5.15 22.14
CA ARG A 359 -5.63 6.28 21.32
C ARG A 359 -5.69 7.59 22.10
N VAL A 360 -6.15 7.56 23.35
CA VAL A 360 -6.13 8.72 24.25
C VAL A 360 -4.68 9.18 24.49
N SER A 361 -3.77 8.23 24.73
CA SER A 361 -2.34 8.54 24.83
C SER A 361 -1.81 9.22 23.56
N TRP A 362 -2.13 8.67 22.38
CA TRP A 362 -1.72 9.25 21.11
C TRP A 362 -2.34 10.59 20.80
N ALA A 363 -3.55 10.91 21.28
CA ALA A 363 -4.19 12.20 21.06
C ALA A 363 -3.60 13.28 21.97
N ALA A 364 -3.30 12.94 23.23
CA ALA A 364 -2.76 13.86 24.21
C ALA A 364 -1.34 14.34 23.85
N ARG A 365 -0.49 13.48 23.29
CA ARG A 365 0.91 13.87 22.96
C ARG A 365 1.02 14.97 21.90
N PRO A 366 0.28 14.93 20.77
CA PRO A 366 0.28 15.95 19.73
C PRO A 366 -0.83 17.02 19.87
N HIS A 367 -1.57 17.08 20.99
CA HIS A 367 -2.76 17.94 21.09
C HIS A 367 -2.47 19.44 20.84
N GLU A 368 -1.25 19.90 21.10
CA GLU A 368 -0.81 21.30 20.93
C GLU A 368 -0.05 21.56 19.62
N ILE A 369 0.00 20.62 18.66
CA ILE A 369 0.63 20.86 17.34
C ILE A 369 0.19 22.18 16.70
N GLY A 370 -1.10 22.48 16.79
CA GLY A 370 -1.71 23.66 16.20
C GLY A 370 -1.24 25.00 16.79
N MET A 371 -0.58 25.00 17.95
CA MET A 371 -0.05 26.23 18.55
C MET A 371 1.06 26.86 17.70
N ASN A 372 1.77 26.06 16.89
CA ASN A 372 2.75 26.58 15.92
C ASN A 372 2.11 27.28 14.71
N ILE A 373 0.80 27.14 14.53
CA ILE A 373 0.04 27.81 13.47
C ILE A 373 -0.60 29.07 14.06
N ALA A 374 -1.42 28.90 15.10
CA ALA A 374 -2.02 30.01 15.84
C ALA A 374 -2.46 29.54 17.23
N GLN A 375 -2.31 30.42 18.23
CA GLN A 375 -2.84 30.18 19.57
C GLN A 375 -4.37 30.16 19.59
N ALA A 376 -5.00 31.10 18.89
CA ALA A 376 -6.46 31.15 18.78
C ALA A 376 -6.97 29.94 17.99
N GLY A 377 -7.82 29.14 18.61
CA GLY A 377 -8.39 27.96 17.95
C GLY A 377 -7.37 26.87 17.63
N PHE A 378 -6.25 26.78 18.37
CA PHE A 378 -5.18 25.81 18.12
C PHE A 378 -5.67 24.36 17.98
N HIS A 379 -6.73 23.96 18.70
CA HIS A 379 -7.35 22.64 18.57
C HIS A 379 -7.84 22.35 17.14
N LYS A 380 -8.37 23.35 16.42
CA LYS A 380 -8.77 23.20 15.01
C LYS A 380 -7.55 23.00 14.11
N HIS A 381 -6.45 23.68 14.42
CA HIS A 381 -5.18 23.54 13.72
C HIS A 381 -4.51 22.19 14.00
N SER A 382 -4.54 21.70 15.24
CA SER A 382 -4.09 20.36 15.61
C SER A 382 -4.90 19.30 14.87
N ALA A 383 -6.24 19.40 14.89
CA ALA A 383 -7.12 18.52 14.14
C ALA A 383 -6.82 18.56 12.64
N TYR A 384 -6.61 19.75 12.06
CA TYR A 384 -6.25 19.90 10.66
C TYR A 384 -4.92 19.22 10.33
N VAL A 385 -3.87 19.45 11.10
CA VAL A 385 -2.56 18.82 10.86
C VAL A 385 -2.66 17.31 11.01
N LEU A 386 -3.27 16.83 12.10
CA LEU A 386 -3.44 15.40 12.34
C LEU A 386 -4.30 14.74 11.27
N ALA A 387 -5.29 15.41 10.68
CA ALA A 387 -6.14 14.85 9.63
C ALA A 387 -5.49 14.81 8.24
N ASN A 388 -4.49 15.67 7.98
CA ASN A 388 -3.94 15.88 6.63
C ASN A 388 -2.46 15.54 6.48
N ALA A 389 -1.72 15.35 7.58
CA ALA A 389 -0.31 15.00 7.52
C ALA A 389 -0.09 13.52 7.16
N ASP A 390 1.10 13.18 6.64
CA ASP A 390 1.49 11.79 6.48
C ASP A 390 1.86 11.19 7.84
N MET A 391 1.06 10.22 8.31
CA MET A 391 1.23 9.57 9.61
C MET A 391 1.53 8.07 9.42
N PRO A 392 2.82 7.67 9.28
CA PRO A 392 3.19 6.27 9.12
C PRO A 392 2.57 5.35 10.16
N GLY A 393 2.04 4.21 9.71
CA GLY A 393 1.36 3.23 10.56
C GLY A 393 -0.12 3.52 10.84
N PHE A 394 -0.62 4.73 10.58
CA PHE A 394 -2.04 5.07 10.74
C PHE A 394 -2.81 4.88 9.44
N SER A 395 -3.97 4.25 9.51
CA SER A 395 -4.98 4.30 8.44
C SER A 395 -5.70 5.65 8.42
N LYS A 396 -6.39 5.99 7.30
CA LYS A 396 -7.20 7.23 7.23
C LYS A 396 -8.27 7.30 8.32
N ARG A 397 -8.84 6.15 8.68
CA ARG A 397 -9.86 6.05 9.74
C ARG A 397 -9.28 6.31 11.13
N GLU A 398 -8.13 5.70 11.44
CA GLU A 398 -7.44 5.95 12.72
C GLU A 398 -6.97 7.40 12.84
N GLN A 399 -6.42 7.95 11.75
CA GLN A 399 -5.99 9.35 11.68
C GLN A 399 -7.17 10.31 11.87
N ALA A 400 -8.31 10.06 11.21
CA ALA A 400 -9.52 10.86 11.40
C ALA A 400 -10.10 10.73 12.82
N ALA A 401 -9.98 9.56 13.45
CA ALA A 401 -10.37 9.38 14.85
C ALA A 401 -9.44 10.17 15.78
N LEU A 402 -8.13 10.11 15.54
CA LEU A 402 -7.13 10.85 16.31
C LEU A 402 -7.33 12.36 16.21
N ALA A 403 -7.63 12.87 15.02
CA ALA A 403 -7.88 14.30 14.80
C ALA A 403 -9.19 14.83 15.42
N ARG A 404 -10.11 13.93 15.81
CA ARG A 404 -11.39 14.29 16.46
C ARG A 404 -11.30 14.31 17.98
N LEU A 405 -10.37 13.54 18.55
CA LEU A 405 -10.02 13.54 19.96
C LEU A 405 -9.24 14.81 20.28
#